data_AF-A0A6N7AHK8-F1
#
_entry.id   AF-A0A6N7AHK8-F1
#
_cell.length_a   1.000
_cell.length_b   1.000
_cell.length_c   1.000
_cell.angle_alpha   90.00
_cell.angle_beta   90.00
_cell.angle_gamma   90.00
#
_symmetry.space_group_name_H-M   'P 1'
#
loop_
_entity.id
_entity.type
_entity.pdbx_description
1 polymer ?
#
loop_
_entity_poly.entity_id
_entity_poly.type
_entity_poly.pdbx_seq_one_letter_code
_entity_poly.pdbx_strand_id
1 'polypeptide(L)'
;MACWQWNRNSPPWTGRRRAAHRCSATLLWDGEWEITYITFRDMGAAFAVAIMGIYLLVVGQFGSFKVPIVILVPVPLTLIGIVLGHWAFGMPFTATSMIGFIALAGIIVRNSILLVDFINHRRVQGGPLREALLEAGAPPGSNPFC
;
A
#
# COMPACT_ATOMS: atom_id res chain seq x y z
N MET A 1 -21.98 -20.49 -41.33
CA MET A 1 -20.76 -21.27 -41.65
C MET A 1 -20.06 -20.62 -42.84
N ALA A 2 -19.18 -19.66 -42.59
CA ALA A 2 -18.30 -19.07 -43.62
C ALA A 2 -17.00 -18.67 -42.92
N CYS A 3 -16.11 -19.66 -42.86
CA CYS A 3 -14.72 -19.57 -42.48
C CYS A 3 -14.00 -18.69 -43.53
N TRP A 4 -13.21 -17.70 -43.08
CA TRP A 4 -11.99 -17.30 -43.79
C TRP A 4 -12.12 -16.84 -45.25
N GLN A 5 -12.43 -15.56 -45.46
CA GLN A 5 -11.99 -14.85 -46.68
C GLN A 5 -11.12 -13.66 -46.30
N TRP A 6 -9.92 -14.00 -45.83
CA TRP A 6 -8.80 -13.08 -45.73
C TRP A 6 -8.25 -12.81 -47.15
N ASN A 7 -8.22 -11.53 -47.50
CA ASN A 7 -7.80 -10.88 -48.74
C ASN A 7 -6.73 -11.62 -49.58
N ARG A 8 -7.09 -12.03 -50.80
CA ARG A 8 -6.25 -12.79 -51.75
C ARG A 8 -5.46 -11.93 -52.75
N ASN A 9 -5.43 -10.61 -52.60
CA ASN A 9 -4.75 -9.69 -53.55
C ASN A 9 -3.59 -8.93 -52.90
N SER A 10 -2.67 -9.63 -52.23
CA SER A 10 -1.40 -9.02 -51.84
C SER A 10 -0.42 -9.04 -53.02
N PRO A 11 0.14 -7.89 -53.42
CA PRO A 11 0.96 -7.79 -54.63
C PRO A 11 2.36 -8.43 -54.50
N PRO A 12 3.01 -8.77 -55.63
CA PRO A 12 4.15 -9.70 -55.67
C PRO A 12 5.56 -9.09 -55.49
N TRP A 13 5.70 -7.81 -55.07
CA TRP A 13 7.00 -7.17 -54.83
C TRP A 13 7.53 -7.44 -53.41
N THR A 14 7.87 -8.70 -53.22
CA THR A 14 9.18 -9.11 -52.70
C THR A 14 10.19 -7.98 -52.43
N GLY A 15 10.62 -7.86 -51.17
CA GLY A 15 11.68 -6.95 -50.76
C GLY A 15 12.15 -7.23 -49.33
N ARG A 16 12.86 -8.34 -49.14
CA ARG A 16 13.59 -8.66 -47.91
C ARG A 16 14.36 -7.43 -47.40
N ARG A 17 13.94 -6.90 -46.26
CA ARG A 17 14.86 -6.37 -45.25
C ARG A 17 14.40 -6.89 -43.89
N ARG A 18 14.77 -8.14 -43.61
CA ARG A 18 15.15 -8.49 -42.24
C ARG A 18 16.25 -7.49 -41.91
N ALA A 19 15.92 -6.41 -41.21
CA ALA A 19 16.92 -5.59 -40.59
C ALA A 19 17.70 -6.56 -39.71
N ALA A 20 18.90 -6.91 -40.17
CA ALA A 20 19.93 -7.43 -39.32
C ALA A 20 20.19 -6.32 -38.31
N HIS A 21 19.36 -6.27 -37.26
CA HIS A 21 19.76 -5.67 -36.02
C HIS A 21 21.02 -6.43 -35.66
N ARG A 22 22.16 -5.78 -35.89
CA ARG A 22 23.42 -6.23 -35.31
C ARG A 22 23.09 -6.36 -33.83
N CYS A 23 22.95 -7.59 -33.36
CA CYS A 23 22.97 -7.87 -31.94
C CYS A 23 24.39 -7.55 -31.51
N SER A 24 24.65 -6.27 -31.27
CA SER A 24 25.69 -5.85 -30.37
C SER A 24 25.29 -6.41 -29.01
N ALA A 25 25.74 -7.64 -28.73
CA ALA A 25 25.66 -8.24 -27.42
C ALA A 25 26.42 -7.31 -26.47
N THR A 26 25.69 -6.35 -25.90
CA THR A 26 26.21 -5.42 -24.92
C THR A 26 26.10 -6.15 -23.61
N LEU A 27 27.22 -6.73 -23.19
CA LEU A 27 27.38 -7.40 -21.91
C LEU A 27 27.29 -6.31 -20.82
N LEU A 28 26.07 -6.04 -20.35
CA LEU A 28 25.80 -5.18 -19.20
C LEU A 28 26.11 -5.99 -17.93
N TRP A 29 27.40 -6.12 -17.63
CA TRP A 29 27.91 -6.71 -16.40
C TRP A 29 27.69 -5.74 -15.23
N ASP A 30 26.41 -5.53 -14.90
CA ASP A 30 25.85 -4.92 -13.68
C ASP A 30 24.31 -4.72 -13.80
N GLY A 31 23.69 -5.17 -14.90
CA GLY A 31 22.29 -4.87 -15.18
C GLY A 31 21.31 -5.39 -14.12
N GLU A 32 21.56 -6.55 -13.50
CA GLU A 32 20.64 -7.12 -12.49
C GLU A 32 20.61 -6.30 -11.18
N TRP A 33 21.77 -5.81 -10.72
CA TRP A 33 21.86 -4.95 -9.55
C TRP A 33 21.26 -3.56 -9.82
N GLU A 34 21.49 -3.00 -11.01
CA GLU A 34 20.88 -1.73 -11.44
C GLU A 34 19.35 -1.84 -11.51
N ILE A 35 18.81 -2.91 -12.11
CA ILE A 35 17.35 -3.15 -12.20
C ILE A 35 16.75 -3.28 -10.80
N THR A 36 17.43 -3.98 -9.89
CA THR A 36 16.99 -4.12 -8.50
C THR A 36 16.98 -2.76 -7.79
N TYR A 37 18.05 -1.98 -7.91
CA TYR A 37 18.17 -0.67 -7.28
C TYR A 37 17.14 0.35 -7.78
N ILE A 38 16.95 0.45 -9.10
CA ILE A 38 15.94 1.34 -9.70
C ILE A 38 14.55 0.97 -9.19
N THR A 39 14.21 -0.32 -9.18
CA THR A 39 12.90 -0.80 -8.71
C THR A 39 12.69 -0.49 -7.22
N PHE A 40 13.71 -0.71 -6.38
CA PHE A 40 13.66 -0.38 -4.96
C PHE A 40 13.46 1.12 -4.70
N ARG A 41 14.18 1.96 -5.45
CA ARG A 41 14.04 3.41 -5.38
C ARG A 41 12.64 3.86 -5.81
N ASP A 42 12.13 3.33 -6.91
CA ASP A 42 10.83 3.75 -7.46
C ASP A 42 9.69 3.34 -6.52
N MET A 43 9.75 2.13 -5.94
CA MET A 43 8.82 1.70 -4.90
C MET A 43 8.95 2.53 -3.61
N GLY A 44 10.18 2.87 -3.21
CA GLY A 44 10.44 3.71 -2.03
C GLY A 44 9.93 5.14 -2.20
N ALA A 45 10.10 5.72 -3.39
CA ALA A 45 9.57 7.03 -3.74
C ALA A 45 8.04 7.02 -3.74
N ALA A 46 7.41 6.00 -4.35
CA ALA A 46 5.96 5.82 -4.30
C ALA A 46 5.44 5.71 -2.86
N PHE A 47 6.15 5.00 -1.99
CA PHE A 47 5.82 4.88 -0.56
C PHE A 47 5.93 6.22 0.18
N ALA A 48 6.96 7.01 -0.08
CA ALA A 48 7.10 8.34 0.51
C ALA A 48 5.95 9.28 0.10
N VAL A 49 5.54 9.25 -1.18
CA VAL A 49 4.37 9.99 -1.66
C VAL A 49 3.09 9.49 -1.00
N ALA A 50 2.93 8.18 -0.81
CA ALA A 50 1.78 7.60 -0.13
C ALA A 50 1.68 8.06 1.34
N ILE A 51 2.79 8.04 2.09
CA ILE A 51 2.87 8.56 3.46
C ILE A 51 2.48 10.04 3.49
N MET A 52 3.01 10.84 2.55
CA MET A 52 2.71 12.26 2.46
C MET A 52 1.22 12.49 2.18
N GLY A 53 0.62 11.72 1.27
CA GLY A 53 -0.82 11.75 0.99
C GLY A 53 -1.65 11.40 2.23
N ILE A 54 -1.31 10.32 2.94
CA ILE A 54 -2.00 9.92 4.17
C ILE A 54 -1.91 11.03 5.23
N TYR A 55 -0.73 11.62 5.41
CA TYR A 55 -0.52 12.72 6.35
C TYR A 55 -1.45 13.89 6.05
N LEU A 56 -1.49 14.35 4.78
CA LEU A 56 -2.35 15.46 4.36
C LEU A 56 -3.84 15.15 4.53
N LEU A 57 -4.27 13.94 4.16
CA LEU A 57 -5.65 13.50 4.33
C LEU A 57 -6.09 13.50 5.80
N VAL A 58 -5.24 12.98 6.69
CA VAL A 58 -5.53 12.91 8.14
C VAL A 58 -5.49 14.30 8.79
N VAL A 59 -4.52 15.15 8.43
CA VAL A 59 -4.48 16.54 8.91
C VAL A 59 -5.73 17.30 8.47
N GLY A 60 -6.16 17.14 7.22
CA GLY A 60 -7.38 17.74 6.71
C GLY A 60 -8.64 17.25 7.42
N GLN A 61 -8.69 15.97 7.79
CA GLN A 61 -9.83 15.36 8.48
C GLN A 61 -9.95 15.80 9.94
N PHE A 62 -8.84 15.78 10.70
CA PHE A 62 -8.87 15.97 12.16
C PHE A 62 -8.47 17.38 12.61
N GLY A 63 -7.89 18.20 11.72
CA GLY A 63 -7.41 19.54 12.06
C GLY A 63 -6.28 19.57 13.10
N SER A 64 -5.67 18.42 13.42
CA SER A 64 -4.65 18.27 14.45
C SER A 64 -3.40 17.63 13.88
N PHE A 65 -2.24 18.26 14.09
CA PHE A 65 -0.94 17.78 13.59
C PHE A 65 -0.37 16.62 14.42
N LYS A 66 -0.86 16.39 15.64
CA LYS A 66 -0.37 15.31 16.53
C LYS A 66 -0.96 13.95 16.17
N VAL A 67 -2.23 13.92 15.77
CA VAL A 67 -2.95 12.70 15.38
C VAL A 67 -2.24 11.95 14.24
N PRO A 68 -1.87 12.59 13.11
CA PRO A 68 -1.14 11.94 12.03
C PRO A 68 0.19 11.34 12.47
N ILE A 69 0.94 12.01 13.35
CA ILE A 69 2.24 11.52 13.82
C ILE A 69 2.05 10.18 14.56
N VAL A 70 1.05 10.09 15.45
CA VAL A 70 0.75 8.85 16.18
C VAL A 70 0.35 7.71 15.23
N ILE A 71 -0.40 8.00 14.17
CA ILE A 71 -0.81 7.02 13.15
C ILE A 71 0.38 6.59 12.27
N LEU A 72 1.41 7.42 12.14
CA LEU A 72 2.63 7.12 11.38
C LEU A 72 3.66 6.32 12.18
N VAL A 73 3.65 6.33 13.52
CA VAL A 73 4.60 5.58 14.37
C VAL A 73 4.66 4.07 14.07
N PRO A 74 3.56 3.37 13.80
CA PRO A 74 3.61 1.94 13.47
C PRO A 74 4.29 1.62 12.12
N VAL A 75 4.37 2.58 11.20
CA VAL A 75 4.91 2.39 9.85
C VAL A 75 6.43 2.10 9.84
N PRO A 76 7.29 2.87 10.52
CA PRO A 76 8.70 2.48 10.66
C PRO A 76 8.88 1.24 11.53
N LEU A 77 7.97 0.99 12.49
CA LEU A 77 8.00 -0.21 13.32
C LEU A 77 7.81 -1.49 12.49
N THR A 78 6.94 -1.46 11.47
CA THR A 78 6.73 -2.61 10.57
C THR A 78 7.92 -2.85 9.67
N LEU A 79 8.63 -1.80 9.24
CA LEU A 79 9.87 -1.94 8.49
C LEU A 79 10.91 -2.72 9.30
N ILE A 80 11.09 -2.38 10.58
CA ILE A 80 11.97 -3.11 11.52
C ILE A 80 11.52 -4.58 11.62
N GLY A 81 10.22 -4.83 11.77
CA GLY A 81 9.68 -6.19 11.85
C GLY A 81 9.96 -7.03 10.59
N ILE A 82 9.86 -6.45 9.40
CA ILE A 82 10.10 -7.17 8.13
C ILE A 82 11.59 -7.44 7.92
N VAL A 83 12.46 -6.49 8.25
CA VAL A 83 13.91 -6.67 8.18
C VAL A 83 14.35 -7.79 9.14
N LEU A 84 13.86 -7.76 10.38
CA LEU A 84 14.12 -8.83 11.35
C LEU A 84 13.56 -10.18 10.90
N GLY A 85 12.36 -10.17 10.30
CA GLY A 85 11.75 -11.37 9.72
C GLY A 85 12.63 -11.99 8.64
N HIS A 86 13.06 -11.20 7.64
CA HIS A 86 13.93 -11.70 6.57
C HIS A 86 15.27 -12.21 7.10
N TRP A 87 15.83 -11.54 8.11
CA TRP A 87 17.05 -11.97 8.75
C TRP A 87 16.89 -13.32 9.48
N ALA A 88 15.79 -13.51 10.20
CA ALA A 88 15.50 -14.77 10.89
C ALA A 88 15.23 -15.95 9.92
N PHE A 89 14.60 -15.69 8.78
CA PHE A 89 14.32 -16.71 7.76
C PHE A 89 15.47 -16.91 6.76
N GLY A 90 16.52 -16.08 6.79
CA GLY A 90 17.65 -16.15 5.86
C GLY A 90 17.27 -15.89 4.39
N MET A 91 16.17 -15.18 4.14
CA MET A 91 15.66 -14.93 2.79
C MET A 91 16.08 -13.55 2.27
N PRO A 92 16.34 -13.39 0.96
CA PRO A 92 16.69 -12.11 0.38
C PRO A 92 15.51 -11.14 0.45
N PHE A 93 15.80 -9.86 0.71
CA PHE A 93 14.82 -8.79 0.63
C PHE A 93 14.53 -8.47 -0.84
N THR A 94 13.34 -8.80 -1.32
CA THR A 94 12.96 -8.66 -2.74
C THR A 94 11.84 -7.62 -2.92
N ALA A 95 11.56 -7.26 -4.18
CA ALA A 95 10.45 -6.39 -4.54
C ALA A 95 9.09 -6.89 -4.00
N THR A 96 8.87 -8.22 -3.96
CA THR A 96 7.67 -8.83 -3.38
C THR A 96 7.51 -8.49 -1.90
N SER A 97 8.61 -8.45 -1.15
CA SER A 97 8.62 -8.09 0.27
C SER A 97 8.22 -6.63 0.50
N MET A 98 8.62 -5.71 -0.40
CA MET A 98 8.14 -4.31 -0.37
C MET A 98 6.64 -4.20 -0.64
N ILE A 99 6.11 -4.98 -1.59
CA ILE A 99 4.66 -4.99 -1.86
C ILE A 99 3.91 -5.45 -0.61
N GLY A 100 4.39 -6.51 0.05
CA GLY A 100 3.84 -6.99 1.32
C GLY A 100 3.92 -5.94 2.44
N PHE A 101 5.04 -5.23 2.56
CA PHE A 101 5.22 -4.12 3.50
C PHE A 101 4.19 -3.01 3.27
N ILE A 102 3.98 -2.59 2.03
CA ILE A 102 3.00 -1.54 1.68
C ILE A 102 1.58 -1.99 2.06
N ALA A 103 1.22 -3.24 1.77
CA ALA A 103 -0.08 -3.80 2.15
C ALA A 103 -0.27 -3.83 3.69
N LEU A 104 0.74 -4.28 4.43
CA LEU A 104 0.74 -4.30 5.90
C LEU A 104 0.64 -2.90 6.50
N ALA A 105 1.39 -1.94 5.96
CA ALA A 105 1.35 -0.54 6.38
C ALA A 105 -0.07 0.02 6.25
N GLY A 106 -0.77 -0.26 5.15
CA GLY A 106 -2.15 0.18 4.94
C GLY A 106 -3.15 -0.40 5.95
N ILE A 107 -3.04 -1.69 6.29
CA ILE A 107 -3.88 -2.35 7.29
C ILE A 107 -3.68 -1.69 8.66
N ILE A 108 -2.43 -1.45 9.04
CA ILE A 108 -2.10 -0.88 10.35
C ILE A 108 -2.57 0.57 10.46
N VAL A 109 -2.34 1.40 9.43
CA VAL A 109 -2.84 2.77 9.38
C VAL A 109 -4.36 2.82 9.53
N ARG A 110 -5.09 1.91 8.85
CA ARG A 110 -6.55 1.80 8.99
C ARG A 110 -6.97 1.50 10.43
N ASN A 111 -6.30 0.57 11.09
CA ASN A 111 -6.58 0.21 12.47
C ASN A 111 -6.26 1.36 13.45
N SER A 112 -5.15 2.09 13.22
CA SER A 112 -4.77 3.25 14.03
C SER A 112 -5.75 4.41 13.89
N ILE A 113 -6.25 4.70 12.68
CA ILE A 113 -7.24 5.76 12.46
C ILE A 113 -8.52 5.48 13.25
N LEU A 114 -9.04 4.24 13.18
CA LEU A 114 -10.26 3.85 13.90
C LEU A 114 -10.10 4.04 15.42
N LEU A 115 -8.98 3.58 15.98
CA LEU A 115 -8.72 3.72 17.41
C LEU A 115 -8.62 5.19 17.85
N VAL A 116 -7.90 6.00 17.08
CA VAL A 116 -7.75 7.43 17.40
C VAL A 116 -9.07 8.16 17.26
N ASP A 117 -9.87 7.83 16.25
CA ASP A 117 -11.21 8.41 16.08
C ASP A 117 -12.11 8.08 17.27
N PHE A 118 -12.13 6.82 17.73
CA PHE A 118 -12.85 6.44 18.96
C PHE A 118 -12.38 7.21 20.20
N ILE A 119 -11.07 7.36 20.39
CA ILE A 119 -10.51 8.12 21.53
C ILE A 119 -10.95 9.58 21.44
N ASN A 120 -10.93 10.17 20.24
CA ASN A 120 -11.28 11.58 20.05
C ASN A 120 -12.79 11.79 20.26
N HIS A 121 -13.64 10.91 19.72
CA HIS A 121 -15.08 10.92 19.95
C HIS A 121 -15.43 10.82 21.44
N ARG A 122 -14.72 9.97 22.19
CA ARG A 122 -14.91 9.82 23.64
C ARG A 122 -14.42 11.04 24.44
N ARG A 123 -13.33 11.69 24.02
CA ARG A 123 -12.88 12.95 24.65
C ARG A 123 -13.89 14.07 24.46
N VAL A 124 -14.57 14.15 23.32
CA VAL A 124 -15.64 15.13 23.07
C VAL A 124 -16.90 14.82 23.88
N GLN A 125 -17.18 13.54 24.15
CA GLN A 125 -18.35 13.11 24.95
C GLN A 125 -18.11 13.09 26.47
N GLY A 126 -16.89 13.32 26.96
CA GLY A 126 -16.58 13.50 28.38
C GLY A 126 -16.76 12.28 29.31
N GLY A 127 -17.34 11.17 28.83
CA GLY A 127 -17.67 9.99 29.65
C GLY A 127 -16.69 8.82 29.52
N PRO A 128 -16.37 8.09 30.62
CA PRO A 128 -15.53 6.90 30.59
C PRO A 128 -16.13 5.79 29.71
N LEU A 129 -15.26 5.01 29.05
CA LEU A 129 -15.63 3.94 28.09
C LEU A 129 -16.71 2.99 28.65
N ARG A 130 -16.64 2.75 29.95
CA ARG A 130 -17.50 1.85 30.71
C ARG A 130 -18.96 2.33 30.80
N GLU A 131 -19.22 3.63 30.94
CA GLU A 131 -20.60 4.13 31.11
C GLU A 131 -21.43 4.03 29.82
N ALA A 132 -20.91 4.50 28.69
CA ALA A 132 -21.66 4.39 27.43
C ALA A 132 -21.84 2.93 26.94
N LEU A 133 -20.96 2.00 27.35
CA LEU A 133 -21.14 0.56 27.08
C LEU A 133 -22.18 -0.08 28.02
N LEU A 134 -22.29 0.41 29.26
CA LEU A 134 -23.33 -0.01 30.20
C LEU A 134 -24.70 0.52 29.79
N GLU A 135 -24.77 1.72 29.20
CA GLU A 135 -26.02 2.33 28.73
C GLU A 135 -26.48 1.76 27.38
N ALA A 136 -25.56 1.42 26.47
CA ALA A 136 -25.89 0.73 25.22
C ALA A 136 -26.21 -0.77 25.40
N GLY A 137 -25.76 -1.38 26.50
CA GLY A 137 -26.05 -2.78 26.86
C GLY A 137 -27.34 -2.96 27.66
N ALA A 138 -27.95 -1.86 28.14
CA ALA A 138 -29.25 -1.90 28.79
C ALA A 138 -30.35 -2.04 27.70
N PRO A 139 -31.25 -3.04 27.80
CA PRO A 139 -32.38 -3.12 26.89
C PRO A 139 -33.19 -1.81 26.97
N PRO A 140 -33.53 -1.17 25.84
CA PRO A 140 -34.40 0.00 25.83
C PRO A 140 -35.81 -0.47 26.24
N GLY A 141 -36.11 -0.46 27.54
CA GLY A 141 -37.40 -0.95 28.03
C GLY A 141 -37.57 -1.17 29.54
N SER A 142 -36.64 -0.77 30.41
CA SER A 142 -36.78 -0.99 31.86
C SER A 142 -37.38 0.18 32.65
N ASN A 143 -38.00 1.16 31.99
CA ASN A 143 -38.78 2.19 32.68
C ASN A 143 -40.14 1.59 33.07
N PRO A 144 -40.48 1.41 34.36
CA PRO A 144 -41.77 0.84 34.78
C PRO A 144 -42.96 1.83 34.64
N PHE A 145 -42.82 2.87 33.82
CA PHE A 145 -43.80 3.96 33.69
C PHE A 145 -44.24 4.27 32.24
N CYS A 146 -44.02 3.35 31.30
CA CYS A 146 -44.64 3.37 29.96
C CYS A 146 -45.19 1.99 29.61
#